data_AF-A0A7I8VJA4-F1
#
_entry.id   AF-A0A7I8VJA4-F1
#
_cell.length_a   1.000
_cell.length_b   1.000
_cell.length_c   1.000
_cell.angle_alpha   90.00
_cell.angle_beta   90.00
_cell.angle_gamma   90.00
#
_symmetry.space_group_name_H-M   'P 1'
#
loop_
_entity.id
_entity.type
_entity.pdbx_description
1 polymer ?
#
loop_
_entity_poly.entity_id
_entity_poly.type
_entity_poly.pdbx_seq_one_letter_code
_entity_poly.pdbx_strand_id
1 'polypeptide(L)'
;MHGNRIQEKSSILNLVGHNITSIQIEYFRHFPAKEWLIGFKCENITHLEGTIWPNMIYLNISGNWTCHEVILKNFIQRHPKLKFLGLTLTNCEDKMAQFSNINITGRQCLKNILNCLKNNSLNVTAITTSLKSLCTTILRIDDDESNNSIYIDILQTICDILENWKFYHNYKKTESYHLIVHSLSSIDAISCYKKPITKLPISYRIVKLCFKILESFKTHSQIVNLCLGAIYRNYRGLGAVQNDFHSLSIILELGSQINDDSVLRQLYVACMTFFSKIRIHTTINPQDKNDVLAPIEGRLFTLLFLFLMTQNTKQIVMQDRDIISLVLERIEKHEFPVSQTAAANLAHILIIESECSSTIYSKEDVKILQTALLDKVNMWGDEIYPSFHIYSSFNGLIHLIKSNIIAVKKWALWTLRNLLLNNRRKYSTLAIRDGVLEVLDEIIVHPDEHNLNRIVTDILNILVKKP
;
A
#
# COMPACT_ATOMS: atom_id res chain seq x y z
N MET A 1 7.51 36.05 -46.75
CA MET A 1 8.43 36.30 -45.61
C MET A 1 8.55 35.07 -44.68
N HIS A 2 8.88 33.89 -45.21
CA HIS A 2 9.11 32.66 -44.41
C HIS A 2 10.52 32.06 -44.60
N GLY A 3 11.35 32.64 -45.47
CA GLY A 3 12.73 32.18 -45.72
C GLY A 3 13.77 32.67 -44.70
N ASN A 4 13.59 33.85 -44.10
CA ASN A 4 14.65 34.47 -43.30
C ASN A 4 14.74 33.97 -41.85
N ARG A 5 13.65 33.45 -41.26
CA ARG A 5 13.67 32.90 -39.88
C ARG A 5 14.39 31.55 -39.75
N ILE A 6 14.55 30.80 -40.85
CA ILE A 6 15.22 29.49 -40.85
C ILE A 6 16.75 29.67 -40.85
N GLN A 7 17.26 30.64 -41.61
CA GLN A 7 18.70 30.95 -41.64
C GLN A 7 19.22 31.57 -40.34
N GLU A 8 18.40 32.34 -39.61
CA GLU A 8 18.80 32.89 -38.30
C GLU A 8 18.94 31.80 -37.22
N LYS A 9 18.11 30.75 -37.23
CA LYS A 9 18.26 29.62 -36.27
C LYS A 9 19.49 28.76 -36.56
N SER A 10 19.81 28.50 -37.83
CA SER A 10 21.01 27.71 -38.19
C SER A 10 22.32 28.45 -37.90
N SER A 11 22.32 29.79 -37.99
CA SER A 11 23.49 30.62 -37.68
C SER A 11 23.72 30.76 -36.16
N ILE A 12 22.66 30.83 -35.34
CA ILE A 12 22.78 30.76 -33.87
C ILE A 12 23.27 29.38 -33.39
N LEU A 13 22.85 28.29 -34.04
CA LEU A 13 23.30 26.91 -33.75
C LEU A 13 24.81 26.71 -33.95
N ASN A 14 25.40 27.35 -34.96
CA ASN A 14 26.84 27.27 -35.24
C ASN A 14 27.67 28.12 -34.26
N LEU A 15 27.14 29.25 -33.78
CA LEU A 15 27.85 30.15 -32.87
C LEU A 15 27.92 29.63 -31.42
N VAL A 16 26.92 28.86 -30.96
CA VAL A 16 26.89 28.26 -29.61
C VAL A 16 27.52 26.87 -29.57
N GLY A 17 27.68 26.21 -30.73
CA GLY A 17 28.06 24.80 -30.85
C GLY A 17 29.46 24.41 -30.35
N HIS A 18 30.40 25.35 -30.22
CA HIS A 18 31.78 25.04 -29.85
C HIS A 18 31.95 24.56 -28.40
N ASN A 19 31.05 24.92 -27.48
CA ASN A 19 31.16 24.56 -26.05
C ASN A 19 30.12 23.53 -25.59
N ILE A 20 29.33 22.97 -26.51
CA ILE A 20 28.30 22.01 -26.13
C ILE A 20 28.94 20.63 -25.90
N THR A 21 28.92 20.19 -24.65
CA THR A 21 29.46 18.88 -24.22
C THR A 21 28.38 17.82 -24.03
N SER A 22 27.12 18.22 -23.86
CA SER A 22 25.98 17.32 -23.71
C SER A 22 24.73 17.88 -24.34
N ILE A 23 23.95 17.03 -25.02
CA ILE A 23 22.64 17.37 -25.59
C ILE A 23 21.63 16.29 -25.25
N GLN A 24 20.43 16.74 -24.90
CA GLN A 24 19.25 15.91 -24.74
C GLN A 24 18.15 16.40 -25.68
N ILE A 25 17.62 15.49 -26.51
CA ILE A 25 16.54 15.79 -27.45
C ILE A 25 15.29 15.06 -26.97
N GLU A 26 14.25 15.81 -26.66
CA GLU A 26 12.99 15.29 -26.13
C GLU A 26 11.83 15.55 -27.08
N TYR A 27 10.94 14.56 -27.22
CA TYR A 27 9.68 14.72 -27.95
C TYR A 27 8.63 15.37 -27.03
N PHE A 28 8.57 16.71 -27.01
CA PHE A 28 7.57 17.45 -26.24
C PHE A 28 6.28 17.60 -27.03
N ARG A 29 5.20 16.91 -26.63
CA ARG A 29 3.87 17.25 -27.15
C ARG A 29 3.32 18.55 -26.57
N HIS A 30 3.33 18.82 -25.25
CA HIS A 30 2.80 20.10 -24.72
C HIS A 30 3.43 20.48 -23.37
N PHE A 31 4.20 21.59 -23.25
CA PHE A 31 4.42 22.37 -22.00
C PHE A 31 5.25 23.66 -22.27
N PRO A 32 5.10 24.76 -21.49
CA PRO A 32 5.84 26.00 -21.65
C PRO A 32 7.17 25.98 -20.90
N ALA A 33 8.19 26.54 -21.54
CA ALA A 33 9.58 26.53 -21.09
C ALA A 33 9.85 27.60 -20.02
N LYS A 34 10.49 27.19 -18.92
CA LYS A 34 11.42 28.03 -18.15
C LYS A 34 12.36 27.09 -17.39
N GLU A 35 13.67 27.34 -17.58
CA GLU A 35 14.83 26.65 -17.00
C GLU A 35 15.24 25.34 -17.71
N TRP A 36 16.20 25.47 -18.64
CA TRP A 36 16.84 24.35 -19.34
C TRP A 36 18.36 24.49 -19.31
N LEU A 37 19.04 23.43 -18.85
CA LEU A 37 20.34 23.03 -19.39
C LEU A 37 20.11 22.71 -20.88
N ILE A 38 20.45 23.65 -21.77
CA ILE A 38 20.26 23.65 -23.25
C ILE A 38 19.52 22.41 -23.78
N GLY A 39 18.20 22.35 -23.58
CA GLY A 39 17.34 21.33 -24.16
C GLY A 39 16.92 21.79 -25.53
N PHE A 40 17.34 21.07 -26.57
CA PHE A 40 16.92 21.36 -27.93
C PHE A 40 15.55 20.73 -28.17
N LYS A 41 14.56 21.58 -28.46
CA LYS A 41 13.27 21.14 -29.00
C LYS A 41 13.46 20.79 -30.48
N CYS A 42 14.03 19.61 -30.74
CA CYS A 42 14.17 19.07 -32.08
C CYS A 42 12.91 18.25 -32.41
N GLU A 43 11.93 18.90 -33.03
CA GLU A 43 10.71 18.23 -33.51
C GLU A 43 11.03 17.20 -34.62
N ASN A 44 12.22 17.28 -35.22
CA ASN A 44 12.71 16.34 -36.21
C ASN A 44 14.22 16.10 -36.06
N ILE A 45 14.63 14.84 -35.89
CA ILE A 45 16.05 14.45 -35.76
C ILE A 45 16.85 14.70 -37.04
N THR A 46 16.19 14.97 -38.17
CA THR A 46 16.84 15.40 -39.42
C THR A 46 17.71 16.65 -39.24
N HIS A 47 17.49 17.45 -38.21
CA HIS A 47 18.37 18.57 -37.87
C HIS A 47 19.74 18.18 -37.31
N LEU A 48 19.96 16.92 -36.91
CA LEU A 48 21.31 16.40 -36.64
C LEU A 48 22.16 16.32 -37.92
N GLU A 49 21.51 16.28 -39.07
CA GLU A 49 22.17 16.21 -40.37
C GLU A 49 22.77 17.58 -40.70
N GLY A 50 24.08 17.72 -40.45
CA GLY A 50 24.85 18.93 -40.75
C GLY A 50 25.32 19.72 -39.53
N THR A 51 24.89 19.37 -38.32
CA THR A 51 25.43 19.98 -37.08
C THR A 51 26.81 19.44 -36.75
N ILE A 52 27.70 20.33 -36.30
CA ILE A 52 29.05 19.97 -35.83
C ILE A 52 29.24 20.51 -34.41
N TRP A 53 29.29 19.60 -33.43
CA TRP A 53 29.55 19.91 -32.03
C TRP A 53 30.85 19.24 -31.56
N PRO A 54 32.02 19.86 -31.82
CA PRO A 54 33.31 19.20 -31.75
C PRO A 54 33.70 18.74 -30.32
N ASN A 55 33.01 19.24 -29.29
CA ASN A 55 33.25 18.92 -27.89
C ASN A 55 32.13 18.08 -27.26
N MET A 56 31.18 17.59 -28.04
CA MET A 56 30.07 16.80 -27.52
C MET A 56 30.53 15.42 -27.07
N ILE A 57 30.21 15.09 -25.83
CA ILE A 57 30.59 13.86 -25.11
C ILE A 57 29.35 13.00 -24.83
N TYR A 58 28.16 13.61 -24.71
CA TYR A 58 26.91 12.94 -24.38
C TYR A 58 25.79 13.35 -25.32
N LEU A 59 25.11 12.39 -25.95
CA LEU A 59 23.86 12.61 -26.68
C LEU A 59 22.80 11.65 -26.15
N ASN A 60 21.64 12.16 -25.76
CA ASN A 60 20.48 11.34 -25.43
C ASN A 60 19.29 11.70 -26.32
N ILE A 61 18.88 10.75 -27.18
CA ILE A 61 17.70 10.86 -28.04
C ILE A 61 16.63 9.82 -27.67
N SER A 62 16.75 9.23 -26.48
CA SER A 62 15.81 8.24 -25.96
C SER A 62 14.37 8.77 -25.98
N GLY A 63 13.47 8.02 -26.63
CA GLY A 63 12.06 8.40 -26.81
C GLY A 63 11.69 8.99 -28.17
N ASN A 64 12.64 9.16 -29.10
CA ASN A 64 12.32 9.59 -30.46
C ASN A 64 12.38 8.43 -31.47
N TRP A 65 11.23 7.83 -31.74
CA TRP A 65 11.03 6.73 -32.70
C TRP A 65 11.37 7.04 -34.17
N THR A 66 11.55 8.31 -34.57
CA THR A 66 11.78 8.68 -35.99
C THR A 66 13.24 8.88 -36.35
N CYS A 67 14.18 8.46 -35.51
CA CYS A 67 15.61 8.54 -35.83
C CYS A 67 15.98 7.50 -36.90
N HIS A 68 16.29 7.96 -38.12
CA HIS A 68 16.83 7.10 -39.16
C HIS A 68 18.29 6.76 -38.87
N GLU A 69 18.60 5.46 -38.98
CA GLU A 69 19.93 4.88 -38.78
C GLU A 69 21.06 5.65 -39.49
N VAL A 70 20.82 6.05 -40.75
CA VAL A 70 21.80 6.75 -41.60
C VAL A 70 22.21 8.08 -41.00
N ILE A 71 21.24 8.84 -40.48
CA ILE A 71 21.47 10.15 -39.86
C ILE A 71 22.32 9.97 -38.61
N LEU A 72 22.00 8.96 -37.80
CA LEU A 72 22.71 8.68 -36.56
C LEU A 72 24.16 8.21 -36.81
N LYS A 73 24.39 7.34 -37.82
CA LYS A 73 25.74 6.93 -38.24
C LYS A 73 26.59 8.13 -38.67
N ASN A 74 26.04 8.96 -39.56
CA ASN A 74 26.73 10.16 -40.05
C ASN A 74 27.05 11.12 -38.91
N PHE A 75 26.12 11.26 -37.96
CA PHE A 75 26.31 12.09 -36.80
C PHE A 75 27.44 11.55 -35.90
N ILE A 76 27.42 10.27 -35.52
CA ILE A 76 28.46 9.65 -34.69
C ILE A 76 29.85 9.82 -35.31
N GLN A 77 29.99 9.57 -36.63
CA GLN A 77 31.26 9.70 -37.34
C GLN A 77 31.84 11.12 -37.29
N ARG A 78 30.99 12.14 -37.22
CA ARG A 78 31.39 13.56 -37.11
C ARG A 78 31.69 13.99 -35.67
N HIS A 79 31.42 13.15 -34.67
CA HIS A 79 31.55 13.47 -33.25
C HIS A 79 32.45 12.45 -32.53
N PRO A 80 33.77 12.43 -32.80
CA PRO A 80 34.68 11.41 -32.29
C PRO A 80 34.86 11.43 -30.76
N LYS A 81 34.52 12.55 -30.10
CA LYS A 81 34.57 12.69 -28.63
C LYS A 81 33.31 12.17 -27.92
N LEU A 82 32.28 11.77 -28.67
CA LEU A 82 31.05 11.23 -28.11
C LEU A 82 31.38 9.94 -27.35
N LYS A 83 31.04 9.90 -26.05
CA LYS A 83 31.27 8.73 -25.18
C LYS A 83 29.98 8.02 -24.80
N PHE A 84 28.84 8.69 -24.92
CA PHE A 84 27.54 8.13 -24.59
C PHE A 84 26.48 8.48 -25.62
N LEU A 85 25.69 7.48 -26.00
CA LEU A 85 24.53 7.63 -26.85
C LEU A 85 23.30 6.93 -26.24
N GLY A 86 22.32 7.72 -25.84
CA GLY A 86 21.02 7.25 -25.35
C GLY A 86 20.07 6.94 -26.48
N LEU A 87 19.74 5.67 -26.69
CA LEU A 87 18.85 5.16 -27.75
C LEU A 87 17.65 4.39 -27.20
N THR A 88 17.26 4.60 -25.94
CA THR A 88 16.15 3.84 -25.35
C THR A 88 14.89 4.10 -26.18
N LEU A 89 14.30 3.04 -26.75
CA LEU A 89 13.18 3.03 -27.71
C LEU A 89 13.49 3.31 -29.21
N THR A 90 14.76 3.33 -29.62
CA THR A 90 15.14 3.43 -31.04
C THR A 90 15.67 2.09 -31.54
N ASN A 91 15.02 1.50 -32.54
CA ASN A 91 15.38 0.21 -33.16
C ASN A 91 16.67 0.25 -34.03
N CYS A 92 17.63 1.11 -33.71
CA CYS A 92 18.85 1.31 -34.50
C CYS A 92 20.11 0.73 -33.86
N GLU A 93 19.98 0.12 -32.69
CA GLU A 93 21.08 -0.24 -31.80
C GLU A 93 22.05 -1.31 -32.34
N ASP A 94 21.55 -2.42 -32.89
CA ASP A 94 22.38 -3.51 -33.43
C ASP A 94 23.27 -2.98 -34.55
N LYS A 95 22.81 -1.93 -35.24
CA LYS A 95 23.52 -1.29 -36.35
C LYS A 95 24.45 -0.17 -35.91
N MET A 96 24.32 0.31 -34.66
CA MET A 96 25.27 1.22 -34.02
C MET A 96 26.34 0.49 -33.20
N ALA A 97 26.18 -0.82 -32.93
CA ALA A 97 27.13 -1.62 -32.16
C ALA A 97 28.56 -1.65 -32.75
N GLN A 98 28.72 -1.28 -34.02
CA GLN A 98 30.02 -1.08 -34.67
C GLN A 98 30.87 0.05 -34.07
N PHE A 99 30.28 0.97 -33.28
CA PHE A 99 30.99 2.07 -32.64
C PHE A 99 31.43 1.71 -31.22
N SER A 100 32.53 0.96 -31.09
CA SER A 100 33.05 0.44 -29.82
C SER A 100 33.54 1.51 -28.83
N ASN A 101 33.82 2.71 -29.31
CA ASN A 101 34.25 3.86 -28.52
C ASN A 101 33.10 4.59 -27.80
N ILE A 102 31.85 4.17 -28.00
CA ILE A 102 30.65 4.84 -27.51
C ILE A 102 29.82 3.87 -26.67
N ASN A 103 29.43 4.30 -25.47
CA ASN A 103 28.47 3.58 -24.65
C ASN A 103 27.05 3.82 -25.17
N ILE A 104 26.49 2.84 -25.88
CA ILE A 104 25.18 2.91 -26.50
C ILE A 104 24.14 2.20 -25.63
N THR A 105 23.10 2.93 -25.21
CA THR A 105 21.98 2.37 -24.44
C THR A 105 20.76 2.19 -25.35
N GLY A 106 20.72 1.09 -26.09
CA GLY A 106 19.66 0.81 -27.09
C GLY A 106 18.83 -0.43 -26.77
N ARG A 107 19.49 -1.52 -26.35
CA ARG A 107 18.81 -2.78 -26.02
C ARG A 107 18.03 -2.59 -24.75
N GLN A 108 16.83 -3.16 -24.69
CA GLN A 108 16.11 -3.39 -23.43
C GLN A 108 16.83 -4.42 -22.55
N CYS A 109 18.16 -4.34 -22.42
CA CYS A 109 18.88 -5.06 -21.38
C CYS A 109 18.85 -4.22 -20.10
N LEU A 110 18.73 -4.89 -18.96
CA LEU A 110 18.59 -4.23 -17.66
C LEU A 110 19.70 -3.19 -17.39
N LYS A 111 20.93 -3.46 -17.82
CA LYS A 111 22.08 -2.56 -17.64
C LYS A 111 21.89 -1.20 -18.34
N ASN A 112 21.29 -1.20 -19.53
CA ASN A 112 21.04 0.03 -20.29
C ASN A 112 19.90 0.85 -19.68
N ILE A 113 18.83 0.16 -19.27
CA ILE A 113 17.69 0.76 -18.57
C ILE A 113 18.18 1.40 -17.25
N LEU A 114 19.03 0.69 -16.51
CA LEU A 114 19.63 1.16 -15.27
C LEU A 114 20.51 2.39 -15.49
N ASN A 115 21.37 2.39 -16.50
CA ASN A 115 22.19 3.55 -16.85
C ASN A 115 21.33 4.77 -17.21
N CYS A 116 20.23 4.56 -17.93
CA CYS A 116 19.29 5.65 -18.22
C CYS A 116 18.64 6.20 -16.95
N LEU A 117 18.21 5.32 -16.03
CA LEU A 117 17.63 5.73 -14.75
C LEU A 117 18.63 6.52 -13.89
N LYS A 118 19.89 6.07 -13.81
CA LYS A 118 20.96 6.75 -13.06
C LYS A 118 21.30 8.12 -13.63
N ASN A 119 21.33 8.26 -14.96
CA ASN A 119 21.81 9.48 -15.62
C ASN A 119 20.70 10.51 -15.91
N ASN A 120 19.42 10.13 -15.84
CA ASN A 120 18.29 11.03 -16.14
C ASN A 120 17.42 11.34 -14.90
N SER A 121 18.01 11.38 -13.70
CA SER A 121 17.32 11.50 -12.41
C SER A 121 16.39 12.72 -12.24
N LEU A 122 16.50 13.73 -13.11
CA LEU A 122 15.65 14.93 -13.09
C LEU A 122 14.56 14.95 -14.18
N ASN A 123 14.62 14.07 -15.18
CA ASN A 123 13.69 14.06 -16.30
C ASN A 123 12.57 13.01 -16.09
N VAL A 124 11.36 13.50 -15.79
CA VAL A 124 10.18 12.66 -15.54
C VAL A 124 9.82 11.78 -16.74
N THR A 125 9.90 12.29 -17.96
CA THR A 125 9.53 11.55 -19.18
C THR A 125 10.52 10.43 -19.45
N ALA A 126 11.82 10.72 -19.35
CA ALA A 126 12.88 9.74 -19.51
C ALA A 126 12.78 8.64 -18.43
N ILE A 127 12.61 9.04 -17.16
CA ILE A 127 12.40 8.11 -16.04
C ILE A 127 11.16 7.24 -16.28
N THR A 128 10.01 7.84 -16.60
CA THR A 128 8.76 7.10 -16.84
C THR A 128 8.93 6.07 -17.96
N THR A 129 9.60 6.46 -19.03
CA THR A 129 9.86 5.59 -20.17
C THR A 129 10.80 4.44 -19.82
N SER A 130 11.90 4.75 -19.13
CA SER A 130 12.84 3.73 -18.64
C SER A 130 12.17 2.79 -17.64
N LEU A 131 11.28 3.28 -16.77
CA LEU A 131 10.52 2.46 -15.83
C LEU A 131 9.50 1.57 -16.54
N LYS A 132 8.79 2.05 -17.57
CA LYS A 132 7.91 1.20 -18.40
C LYS A 132 8.70 0.04 -18.99
N SER A 133 9.85 0.35 -19.60
CA SER A 133 10.75 -0.67 -20.13
C SER A 133 11.21 -1.62 -19.04
N LEU A 134 11.58 -1.09 -17.87
CA LEU A 134 12.00 -1.89 -16.72
C LEU A 134 10.91 -2.86 -16.28
N CYS A 135 9.66 -2.41 -16.10
CA CYS A 135 8.54 -3.27 -15.72
C CYS A 135 8.33 -4.39 -16.74
N THR A 136 8.41 -4.10 -18.04
CA THR A 136 8.28 -5.13 -19.09
C THR A 136 9.44 -6.11 -19.11
N THR A 137 10.65 -5.67 -18.77
CA THR A 137 11.84 -6.51 -18.76
C THR A 137 11.90 -7.38 -17.51
N ILE A 138 11.58 -6.86 -16.32
CA ILE A 138 11.53 -7.63 -15.06
C ILE A 138 10.59 -8.83 -15.19
N LEU A 139 9.43 -8.66 -15.80
CA LEU A 139 8.46 -9.75 -15.99
C LEU A 139 8.93 -10.86 -16.95
N ARG A 140 10.00 -10.64 -17.71
CA ARG A 140 10.53 -11.58 -18.72
C ARG A 140 11.81 -12.29 -18.30
N ILE A 141 12.35 -11.94 -17.14
CA ILE A 141 13.60 -12.54 -16.66
C ILE A 141 13.23 -13.72 -15.77
N ASP A 142 13.75 -14.89 -16.10
CA ASP A 142 13.66 -16.04 -15.22
C ASP A 142 14.39 -15.76 -13.91
N ASP A 143 13.83 -16.24 -12.79
CA ASP A 143 14.40 -16.16 -11.44
C ASP A 143 15.67 -17.03 -11.33
N ASP A 144 16.70 -16.67 -12.09
CA ASP A 144 18.04 -17.23 -12.01
C ASP A 144 18.88 -16.40 -11.04
N GLU A 145 19.56 -17.10 -10.13
CA GLU A 145 20.42 -16.53 -9.10
C GLU A 145 21.55 -15.66 -9.67
N SER A 146 21.91 -15.87 -10.94
CA SER A 146 22.89 -15.07 -11.67
C SER A 146 22.49 -13.58 -11.80
N ASN A 147 21.20 -13.26 -11.67
CA ASN A 147 20.65 -11.91 -11.83
C ASN A 147 20.51 -11.10 -10.53
N ASN A 148 20.78 -11.70 -9.36
CA ASN A 148 20.57 -11.06 -8.05
C ASN A 148 21.30 -9.72 -7.87
N SER A 149 22.52 -9.59 -8.40
CA SER A 149 23.29 -8.34 -8.33
C SER A 149 22.62 -7.21 -9.12
N ILE A 150 22.02 -7.54 -10.26
CA ILE A 150 21.35 -6.56 -11.12
C ILE A 150 20.04 -6.11 -10.47
N TYR A 151 19.29 -7.02 -9.83
CA TYR A 151 18.08 -6.66 -9.09
C TYR A 151 18.35 -5.72 -7.92
N ILE A 152 19.42 -5.97 -7.16
CA ILE A 152 19.86 -5.08 -6.08
C ILE A 152 20.18 -3.68 -6.63
N ASP A 153 20.92 -3.61 -7.73
CA ASP A 153 21.27 -2.36 -8.40
C ASP A 153 20.03 -1.59 -8.89
N ILE A 154 19.03 -2.30 -9.41
CA ILE A 154 17.74 -1.74 -9.82
C ILE A 154 17.00 -1.16 -8.61
N LEU A 155 16.83 -1.94 -7.55
CA LEU A 155 16.13 -1.52 -6.33
C LEU A 155 16.81 -0.29 -5.70
N GLN A 156 18.14 -0.29 -5.63
CA GLN A 156 18.93 0.83 -5.14
C GLN A 156 18.69 2.09 -5.98
N THR A 157 18.75 1.96 -7.31
CA THR A 157 18.54 3.10 -8.22
C THR A 157 17.11 3.65 -8.12
N ILE A 158 16.10 2.79 -8.00
CA ILE A 158 14.71 3.21 -7.80
C ILE A 158 14.56 3.96 -6.47
N CYS A 159 15.17 3.46 -5.39
CA CYS A 159 15.14 4.14 -4.09
C CYS A 159 15.82 5.51 -4.18
N ASP A 160 16.99 5.60 -4.82
CA ASP A 160 17.71 6.85 -5.00
C ASP A 160 16.90 7.87 -5.84
N ILE A 161 16.18 7.41 -6.86
CA ILE A 161 15.27 8.25 -7.65
C ILE A 161 14.13 8.77 -6.76
N LEU A 162 13.48 7.89 -5.98
CA LEU A 162 12.37 8.29 -5.11
C LEU A 162 12.79 9.24 -3.99
N GLU A 163 13.97 9.05 -3.40
CA GLU A 163 14.48 9.91 -2.34
C GLU A 163 14.84 11.31 -2.87
N ASN A 164 15.40 11.38 -4.07
CA ASN A 164 15.77 12.64 -4.72
C ASN A 164 14.58 13.32 -5.42
N TRP A 165 13.52 12.57 -5.72
CA TRP A 165 12.27 13.16 -6.15
C TRP A 165 11.62 13.87 -4.97
N LYS A 166 11.92 15.17 -4.86
CA LYS A 166 11.13 16.09 -4.04
C LYS A 166 9.66 15.82 -4.35
N PHE A 167 8.93 15.33 -3.35
CA PHE A 167 7.53 14.95 -3.41
C PHE A 167 6.71 16.19 -3.76
N TYR A 168 6.59 16.49 -5.04
CA TYR A 168 5.71 17.53 -5.54
C TYR A 168 4.37 16.86 -5.82
N HIS A 169 3.33 17.32 -5.12
CA HIS A 169 1.91 16.90 -5.19
C HIS A 169 1.24 17.06 -6.58
N ASN A 170 2.00 17.00 -7.66
CA ASN A 170 1.50 17.22 -9.00
C ASN A 170 0.96 15.90 -9.56
N TYR A 171 -0.37 15.80 -9.68
CA TYR A 171 -1.12 14.68 -10.27
C TYR A 171 -0.59 14.20 -11.64
N LYS A 172 0.22 15.00 -12.33
CA LYS A 172 0.88 14.61 -13.59
C LYS A 172 1.97 13.56 -13.43
N LYS A 173 2.38 13.21 -12.20
CA LYS A 173 3.42 12.19 -11.92
C LYS A 173 2.86 10.83 -11.45
N THR A 174 1.54 10.68 -11.37
CA THR A 174 0.89 9.47 -10.84
C THR A 174 1.28 8.20 -11.61
N GLU A 175 1.42 8.28 -12.94
CA GLU A 175 1.86 7.15 -13.77
C GLU A 175 3.28 6.70 -13.41
N SER A 176 4.19 7.65 -13.18
CA SER A 176 5.57 7.32 -12.79
C SER A 176 5.62 6.68 -11.40
N TYR A 177 4.83 7.17 -10.44
CA TYR A 177 4.70 6.53 -9.12
C TYR A 177 4.15 5.11 -9.25
N HIS A 178 3.10 4.91 -10.06
CA HIS A 178 2.55 3.58 -10.31
C HIS A 178 3.62 2.61 -10.83
N LEU A 179 4.40 3.02 -11.83
CA LEU A 179 5.48 2.20 -12.40
C LEU A 179 6.61 1.92 -11.41
N ILE A 180 7.01 2.92 -10.62
CA ILE A 180 8.02 2.75 -9.58
C ILE A 180 7.56 1.73 -8.55
N VAL A 181 6.38 1.93 -7.96
CA VAL A 181 5.88 1.06 -6.91
C VAL A 181 5.58 -0.32 -7.47
N HIS A 182 5.13 -0.43 -8.73
CA HIS A 182 5.03 -1.70 -9.43
C HIS A 182 6.38 -2.42 -9.44
N SER A 183 7.46 -1.78 -9.91
CA SER A 183 8.80 -2.37 -9.91
C SER A 183 9.28 -2.77 -8.50
N LEU A 184 9.01 -1.95 -7.47
CA LEU A 184 9.32 -2.27 -6.08
C LEU A 184 8.52 -3.46 -5.55
N SER A 185 7.26 -3.60 -5.99
CA SER A 185 6.40 -4.72 -5.62
C SER A 185 6.81 -6.00 -6.36
N SER A 186 7.28 -5.91 -7.60
CA SER A 186 7.61 -7.06 -8.44
C SER A 186 8.91 -7.76 -8.04
N ILE A 187 9.90 -7.02 -7.52
CA ILE A 187 11.19 -7.59 -7.10
C ILE A 187 11.15 -7.88 -5.60
N ASP A 188 11.30 -9.14 -5.22
CA ASP A 188 11.50 -9.51 -3.82
C ASP A 188 12.96 -9.23 -3.41
N ALA A 189 13.19 -8.14 -2.69
CA ALA A 189 14.53 -7.80 -2.22
C ALA A 189 15.10 -8.89 -1.31
N ILE A 190 14.26 -9.64 -0.58
CA ILE A 190 14.71 -10.67 0.35
C ILE A 190 15.30 -11.87 -0.39
N SER A 191 14.63 -12.32 -1.47
CA SER A 191 15.10 -13.44 -2.30
C SER A 191 16.42 -13.12 -3.00
N CYS A 192 16.66 -11.84 -3.33
CA CYS A 192 17.91 -11.39 -3.94
C CYS A 192 19.15 -11.55 -3.04
N TYR A 193 18.97 -11.75 -1.72
CA TYR A 193 20.09 -11.83 -0.78
C TYR A 193 20.35 -13.25 -0.25
N LYS A 194 21.48 -13.85 -0.64
CA LYS A 194 21.91 -15.20 -0.19
C LYS A 194 22.41 -15.30 1.27
N LYS A 195 22.74 -14.20 1.98
CA LYS A 195 23.35 -14.27 3.34
C LYS A 195 22.70 -13.34 4.38
N PRO A 196 22.25 -13.83 5.55
CA PRO A 196 21.34 -13.13 6.46
C PRO A 196 21.82 -11.81 7.09
N ILE A 197 23.10 -11.44 7.02
CA ILE A 197 23.71 -10.55 8.04
C ILE A 197 24.01 -9.13 7.55
N THR A 198 23.93 -8.83 6.25
CA THR A 198 24.12 -7.46 5.70
C THR A 198 22.85 -6.87 5.08
N LYS A 199 21.69 -7.50 5.33
CA LYS A 199 20.43 -7.42 4.55
C LYS A 199 19.48 -6.24 4.86
N LEU A 200 19.73 -5.40 5.85
CA LEU A 200 18.74 -4.41 6.32
C LEU A 200 18.54 -3.12 5.48
N PRO A 201 19.51 -2.57 4.71
CA PRO A 201 19.35 -1.21 4.19
C PRO A 201 18.26 -1.03 3.13
N ILE A 202 18.22 -1.89 2.10
CA ILE A 202 17.35 -1.67 0.94
C ILE A 202 15.89 -2.00 1.26
N SER A 203 15.58 -3.15 1.86
CA SER A 203 14.21 -3.50 2.25
C SER A 203 13.63 -2.46 3.22
N TYR A 204 14.42 -1.97 4.18
CA TYR A 204 14.00 -0.89 5.06
C TYR A 204 13.72 0.42 4.29
N ARG A 205 14.59 0.79 3.34
CA ARG A 205 14.38 1.96 2.48
C ARG A 205 13.12 1.84 1.65
N ILE A 206 12.86 0.67 1.04
CA ILE A 206 11.65 0.40 0.27
C ILE A 206 10.40 0.61 1.14
N VAL A 207 10.36 -0.01 2.33
CA VAL A 207 9.23 0.12 3.26
C VAL A 207 9.01 1.59 3.64
N LYS A 208 10.08 2.30 4.03
CA LYS A 208 10.03 3.72 4.40
C LYS A 208 9.52 4.61 3.26
N LEU A 209 9.96 4.35 2.03
CA LEU A 209 9.52 5.08 0.85
C LEU A 209 8.06 4.79 0.51
N CYS A 210 7.62 3.53 0.61
CA CYS A 210 6.22 3.17 0.40
C CYS A 210 5.30 3.89 1.39
N PHE A 211 5.68 4.01 2.67
CA PHE A 211 4.90 4.79 3.63
C PHE A 211 4.77 6.27 3.26
N LYS A 212 5.87 6.92 2.82
CA LYS A 212 5.81 8.31 2.33
C LYS A 212 4.88 8.48 1.12
N ILE A 213 4.89 7.49 0.20
CA ILE A 213 3.99 7.48 -0.95
C ILE A 213 2.54 7.31 -0.48
N LEU A 214 2.27 6.37 0.44
CA LEU A 214 0.94 6.16 1.01
C LEU A 214 0.39 7.42 1.69
N GLU A 215 1.21 8.16 2.44
CA GLU A 215 0.82 9.44 3.04
C GLU A 215 0.34 10.47 2.00
N SER A 216 0.93 10.44 0.80
CA SER A 216 0.63 11.38 -0.29
C SER A 216 -0.51 10.93 -1.20
N PHE A 217 -0.79 9.62 -1.27
CA PHE A 217 -1.71 8.99 -2.24
C PHE A 217 -2.78 8.11 -1.59
N LYS A 218 -3.28 8.50 -0.40
CA LYS A 218 -4.23 7.71 0.40
C LYS A 218 -5.49 7.27 -0.35
N THR A 219 -5.97 8.06 -1.31
CA THR A 219 -7.21 7.82 -2.06
C THR A 219 -6.99 7.07 -3.38
N HIS A 220 -5.75 6.77 -3.78
CA HIS A 220 -5.46 6.17 -5.08
C HIS A 220 -5.31 4.65 -4.94
N SER A 221 -6.41 3.90 -5.07
CA SER A 221 -6.48 2.45 -4.80
C SER A 221 -5.34 1.62 -5.40
N GLN A 222 -4.99 1.84 -6.67
CA GLN A 222 -3.91 1.10 -7.33
C GLN A 222 -2.52 1.36 -6.71
N ILE A 223 -2.18 2.62 -6.40
CA ILE A 223 -0.90 2.96 -5.76
C ILE A 223 -0.87 2.38 -4.36
N VAL A 224 -1.99 2.48 -3.62
CA VAL A 224 -2.10 1.89 -2.29
C VAL A 224 -1.88 0.38 -2.35
N ASN A 225 -2.52 -0.32 -3.29
CA ASN A 225 -2.36 -1.74 -3.50
C ASN A 225 -0.88 -2.11 -3.73
N LEU A 226 -0.23 -1.46 -4.70
CA LEU A 226 1.16 -1.74 -5.02
C LEU A 226 2.10 -1.44 -3.82
N CYS A 227 1.84 -0.37 -3.07
CA CYS A 227 2.60 -0.03 -1.88
C CYS A 227 2.43 -1.08 -0.78
N LEU A 228 1.21 -1.53 -0.51
CA LEU A 228 0.94 -2.58 0.49
C LEU A 228 1.60 -3.90 0.10
N GLY A 229 1.55 -4.29 -1.18
CA GLY A 229 2.25 -5.46 -1.70
C GLY A 229 3.77 -5.36 -1.54
N ALA A 230 4.36 -4.22 -1.86
CA ALA A 230 5.78 -3.96 -1.69
C ALA A 230 6.20 -3.97 -0.21
N ILE A 231 5.41 -3.32 0.66
CA ILE A 231 5.61 -3.32 2.11
C ILE A 231 5.55 -4.74 2.64
N TYR A 232 4.51 -5.51 2.33
CA TYR A 232 4.37 -6.88 2.82
C TYR A 232 5.59 -7.76 2.48
N ARG A 233 5.98 -7.78 1.19
CA ARG A 233 7.12 -8.60 0.73
C ARG A 233 8.40 -8.20 1.44
N ASN A 234 8.73 -6.91 1.46
CA ASN A 234 10.00 -6.43 1.99
C ASN A 234 10.04 -6.40 3.52
N TYR A 235 8.90 -6.16 4.16
CA TYR A 235 8.82 -6.09 5.60
C TYR A 235 8.90 -7.49 6.22
N ARG A 236 8.41 -8.56 5.57
CA ARG A 236 8.47 -9.95 6.10
C ARG A 236 9.86 -10.39 6.56
N GLY A 237 10.92 -9.99 5.85
CA GLY A 237 12.31 -10.34 6.18
C GLY A 237 13.04 -9.38 7.12
N LEU A 238 12.46 -8.22 7.43
CA LEU A 238 13.03 -7.28 8.41
C LEU A 238 12.83 -7.82 9.84
N GLY A 239 13.71 -7.49 10.79
CA GLY A 239 13.38 -7.68 12.22
C GLY A 239 12.21 -6.79 12.64
N ALA A 240 11.85 -6.77 13.92
CA ALA A 240 11.08 -5.64 14.44
C ALA A 240 11.93 -4.36 14.26
N VAL A 241 11.37 -3.31 13.65
CA VAL A 241 12.14 -2.10 13.31
C VAL A 241 11.55 -0.90 14.05
N GLN A 242 12.39 0.09 14.39
CA GLN A 242 11.92 1.36 14.94
C GLN A 242 10.91 2.03 13.98
N ASN A 243 9.77 2.50 14.53
CA ASN A 243 8.58 3.10 13.87
C ASN A 243 7.47 2.17 13.34
N ASP A 244 7.37 0.95 13.83
CA ASP A 244 6.22 0.06 13.53
C ASP A 244 4.86 0.69 13.89
N PHE A 245 4.81 1.57 14.90
CA PHE A 245 3.57 2.22 15.34
C PHE A 245 3.04 3.31 14.38
N HIS A 246 3.90 4.17 13.84
CA HIS A 246 3.51 5.17 12.82
C HIS A 246 3.14 4.48 11.49
N SER A 247 3.90 3.45 11.14
CA SER A 247 3.63 2.60 9.98
C SER A 247 2.23 1.98 10.08
N LEU A 248 1.90 1.44 11.25
CA LEU A 248 0.60 0.85 11.52
C LEU A 248 -0.52 1.90 11.51
N SER A 249 -0.33 3.09 12.07
CA SER A 249 -1.36 4.14 12.07
C SER A 249 -1.75 4.56 10.66
N ILE A 250 -0.79 4.65 9.73
CA ILE A 250 -1.07 4.91 8.31
C ILE A 250 -1.92 3.79 7.70
N ILE A 251 -1.57 2.52 7.95
CA ILE A 251 -2.33 1.38 7.41
C ILE A 251 -3.76 1.36 7.98
N LEU A 252 -3.90 1.63 9.29
CA LEU A 252 -5.20 1.75 9.96
C LEU A 252 -6.05 2.86 9.34
N GLU A 253 -5.47 4.03 9.05
CA GLU A 253 -6.17 5.14 8.42
C GLU A 253 -6.63 4.79 7.00
N LEU A 254 -5.78 4.14 6.20
CA LEU A 254 -6.10 3.69 4.84
C LEU A 254 -7.26 2.69 4.81
N GLY A 255 -7.31 1.76 5.77
CA GLY A 255 -8.39 0.77 5.88
C GLY A 255 -9.77 1.40 6.06
N SER A 256 -9.84 2.60 6.65
CA SER A 256 -11.11 3.33 6.83
C SER A 256 -11.59 4.08 5.57
N GLN A 257 -10.72 4.25 4.58
CA GLN A 257 -10.98 5.10 3.40
C GLN A 257 -11.15 4.31 2.10
N ILE A 258 -10.87 3.00 2.10
CA ILE A 258 -10.79 2.18 0.90
C ILE A 258 -11.88 1.12 0.91
N ASN A 259 -12.73 1.15 -0.12
CA ASN A 259 -13.79 0.15 -0.35
C ASN A 259 -13.42 -0.86 -1.46
N ASP A 260 -12.15 -0.91 -1.88
CA ASP A 260 -11.66 -1.86 -2.89
C ASP A 260 -11.22 -3.16 -2.22
N ASP A 261 -11.92 -4.25 -2.52
CA ASP A 261 -11.70 -5.57 -1.91
C ASP A 261 -10.29 -6.12 -2.12
N SER A 262 -9.69 -5.84 -3.27
CA SER A 262 -8.33 -6.31 -3.57
C SER A 262 -7.31 -5.63 -2.67
N VAL A 263 -7.53 -4.34 -2.40
CA VAL A 263 -6.70 -3.53 -1.52
C VAL A 263 -6.94 -3.91 -0.06
N LEU A 264 -8.19 -4.12 0.35
CA LEU A 264 -8.54 -4.56 1.71
C LEU A 264 -7.87 -5.89 2.06
N ARG A 265 -7.81 -6.84 1.13
CA ARG A 265 -7.08 -8.10 1.34
C ARG A 265 -5.59 -7.87 1.58
N GLN A 266 -4.94 -7.00 0.81
CA GLN A 266 -3.52 -6.69 1.02
C GLN A 266 -3.29 -5.91 2.30
N LEU A 267 -4.21 -5.03 2.66
CA LEU A 267 -4.20 -4.24 3.89
C LEU A 267 -4.28 -5.15 5.11
N TYR A 268 -5.16 -6.16 5.07
CA TYR A 268 -5.24 -7.21 6.07
C TYR A 268 -3.91 -7.97 6.22
N VAL A 269 -3.33 -8.47 5.12
CA VAL A 269 -2.06 -9.21 5.16
C VAL A 269 -0.92 -8.33 5.70
N ALA A 270 -0.87 -7.07 5.31
CA ALA A 270 0.09 -6.11 5.85
C ALA A 270 -0.12 -5.91 7.37
N CYS A 271 -1.35 -5.62 7.82
CA CYS A 271 -1.68 -5.48 9.25
C CYS A 271 -1.25 -6.68 10.08
N MET A 272 -1.54 -7.90 9.61
CA MET A 272 -1.15 -9.13 10.32
C MET A 272 0.37 -9.31 10.39
N THR A 273 1.08 -8.94 9.33
CA THR A 273 2.54 -9.00 9.29
C THR A 273 3.15 -8.00 10.28
N PHE A 274 2.67 -6.75 10.33
CA PHE A 274 3.12 -5.77 11.33
C PHE A 274 2.79 -6.24 12.75
N PHE A 275 1.59 -6.76 12.96
CA PHE A 275 1.15 -7.18 14.28
C PHE A 275 1.99 -8.32 14.86
N SER A 276 2.29 -9.34 14.05
CA SER A 276 3.15 -10.45 14.48
C SER A 276 4.54 -9.98 14.94
N LYS A 277 5.08 -8.92 14.34
CA LYS A 277 6.41 -8.38 14.69
C LYS A 277 6.39 -7.45 15.90
N ILE A 278 5.37 -6.62 16.05
CA ILE A 278 5.14 -5.84 17.27
C ILE A 278 5.00 -6.79 18.47
N ARG A 279 4.31 -7.93 18.30
CA ARG A 279 4.22 -8.98 19.32
C ARG A 279 5.59 -9.56 19.71
N ILE A 280 6.47 -9.82 18.74
CA ILE A 280 7.85 -10.28 19.02
C ILE A 280 8.64 -9.20 19.77
N HIS A 281 8.60 -7.94 19.32
CA HIS A 281 9.32 -6.83 19.95
C HIS A 281 8.91 -6.61 21.41
N THR A 282 7.62 -6.69 21.71
CA THR A 282 7.07 -6.50 23.06
C THR A 282 7.29 -7.69 23.99
N THR A 283 7.51 -8.87 23.43
CA THR A 283 8.03 -10.03 24.19
C THR A 283 9.48 -9.76 24.63
N ILE A 284 10.24 -9.00 23.85
CA ILE A 284 11.65 -8.66 24.10
C ILE A 284 11.79 -7.43 25.02
N ASN A 285 10.91 -6.42 24.90
CA ASN A 285 10.91 -5.22 25.76
C ASN A 285 9.59 -5.07 26.54
N PRO A 286 9.53 -5.53 27.80
CA PRO A 286 8.29 -5.54 28.58
C PRO A 286 7.85 -4.17 29.12
N GLN A 287 8.70 -3.13 29.07
CA GLN A 287 8.34 -1.78 29.56
C GLN A 287 7.33 -1.06 28.66
N ASP A 288 7.24 -1.40 27.37
CA ASP A 288 6.34 -0.76 26.40
C ASP A 288 4.91 -1.36 26.38
N LYS A 289 4.64 -2.38 27.21
CA LYS A 289 3.46 -3.26 27.06
C LYS A 289 2.11 -2.61 27.36
N ASN A 290 2.01 -1.68 28.31
CA ASN A 290 0.70 -1.33 28.88
C ASN A 290 0.14 0.02 28.37
N ASP A 291 0.96 1.07 28.26
CA ASP A 291 0.44 2.42 27.93
C ASP A 291 0.33 2.70 26.42
N VAL A 292 1.18 2.08 25.60
CA VAL A 292 1.20 2.29 24.14
C VAL A 292 0.49 1.16 23.38
N LEU A 293 0.54 -0.06 23.91
CA LEU A 293 0.12 -1.26 23.16
C LEU A 293 -1.40 -1.47 23.17
N ALA A 294 -2.05 -1.32 24.32
CA ALA A 294 -3.49 -1.60 24.43
C ALA A 294 -4.36 -0.77 23.47
N PRO A 295 -4.12 0.54 23.26
CA PRO A 295 -4.85 1.32 22.25
C PRO A 295 -4.62 0.83 20.81
N ILE A 296 -3.42 0.32 20.52
CA ILE A 296 -3.02 -0.13 19.18
C ILE A 296 -3.58 -1.50 18.88
N GLU A 297 -3.52 -2.41 19.85
CA GLU A 297 -4.19 -3.71 19.81
C GLU A 297 -5.71 -3.52 19.64
N GLY A 298 -6.32 -2.59 20.38
CA GLY A 298 -7.72 -2.22 20.20
C GLY A 298 -8.04 -1.82 18.76
N ARG A 299 -7.28 -0.88 18.17
CA ARG A 299 -7.49 -0.43 16.78
C ARG A 299 -7.27 -1.53 15.74
N LEU A 300 -6.31 -2.42 15.96
CA LEU A 300 -6.09 -3.58 15.09
C LEU A 300 -7.25 -4.56 15.13
N PHE A 301 -7.78 -4.81 16.31
CA PHE A 301 -8.98 -5.61 16.47
C PHE A 301 -10.21 -4.92 15.88
N THR A 302 -10.28 -3.58 15.90
CA THR A 302 -11.30 -2.82 15.16
C THR A 302 -11.13 -2.98 13.63
N LEU A 303 -9.91 -3.04 13.10
CA LEU A 303 -9.73 -3.39 11.68
C LEU A 303 -10.14 -4.82 11.38
N LEU A 304 -9.78 -5.77 12.24
CA LEU A 304 -10.20 -7.16 12.10
C LEU A 304 -11.73 -7.26 12.02
N PHE A 305 -12.42 -6.48 12.85
CA PHE A 305 -13.87 -6.32 12.78
C PHE A 305 -14.33 -5.80 11.41
N LEU A 306 -13.71 -4.73 10.89
CA LEU A 306 -14.04 -4.21 9.56
C LEU A 306 -13.82 -5.25 8.45
N PHE A 307 -12.77 -6.07 8.55
CA PHE A 307 -12.54 -7.16 7.60
C PHE A 307 -13.58 -8.29 7.72
N LEU A 308 -14.05 -8.61 8.92
CA LEU A 308 -15.15 -9.56 9.12
C LEU A 308 -16.49 -9.02 8.57
N MET A 309 -16.69 -7.71 8.62
CA MET A 309 -17.90 -7.06 8.09
C MET A 309 -17.93 -6.96 6.56
N THR A 310 -16.80 -7.17 5.87
CA THR A 310 -16.71 -7.05 4.41
C THR A 310 -16.83 -8.42 3.73
N GLN A 311 -17.73 -8.55 2.75
CA GLN A 311 -18.12 -9.86 2.17
C GLN A 311 -16.94 -10.67 1.59
N ASN A 312 -15.94 -10.01 1.02
CA ASN A 312 -14.85 -10.68 0.30
C ASN A 312 -13.63 -10.99 1.20
N THR A 313 -13.52 -10.37 2.37
CA THR A 313 -12.43 -10.64 3.33
C THR A 313 -12.86 -11.58 4.45
N LYS A 314 -14.16 -11.68 4.76
CA LYS A 314 -14.66 -12.51 5.87
C LYS A 314 -14.22 -13.98 5.79
N GLN A 315 -14.26 -14.60 4.61
CA GLN A 315 -13.84 -16.00 4.44
C GLN A 315 -12.34 -16.18 4.66
N ILE A 316 -11.53 -15.21 4.24
CA ILE A 316 -10.07 -15.24 4.40
C ILE A 316 -9.71 -15.18 5.88
N VAL A 317 -10.36 -14.28 6.62
CA VAL A 317 -10.16 -14.13 8.07
C VAL A 317 -10.56 -15.42 8.79
N MET A 318 -11.69 -16.03 8.42
CA MET A 318 -12.16 -17.26 9.06
C MET A 318 -11.28 -18.47 8.80
N GLN A 319 -10.62 -18.54 7.64
CA GLN A 319 -9.71 -19.65 7.34
C GLN A 319 -8.37 -19.54 8.10
N ASP A 320 -8.08 -18.38 8.70
CA ASP A 320 -6.83 -18.12 9.42
C ASP A 320 -6.92 -18.56 10.89
N ARG A 321 -6.35 -19.74 11.20
CA ARG A 321 -6.35 -20.31 12.56
C ARG A 321 -5.52 -19.51 13.56
N ASP A 322 -4.51 -18.76 13.10
CA ASP A 322 -3.67 -17.95 13.98
C ASP A 322 -4.47 -16.75 14.50
N ILE A 323 -5.38 -16.21 13.69
CA ILE A 323 -6.29 -15.14 14.12
C ILE A 323 -7.26 -15.61 15.18
N ILE A 324 -7.86 -16.79 15.00
CA ILE A 324 -8.79 -17.31 16.00
C ILE A 324 -8.10 -17.53 17.34
N SER A 325 -6.91 -18.12 17.30
CA SER A 325 -6.07 -18.31 18.48
C SER A 325 -5.74 -16.96 19.15
N LEU A 326 -5.44 -15.94 18.35
CA LEU A 326 -5.17 -14.59 18.84
C LEU A 326 -6.43 -13.92 19.42
N VAL A 327 -7.60 -14.06 18.79
CA VAL A 327 -8.87 -13.51 19.30
C VAL A 327 -9.21 -14.14 20.65
N LEU A 328 -9.02 -15.45 20.78
CA LEU A 328 -9.18 -16.18 22.04
C LEU A 328 -8.18 -15.71 23.10
N GLU A 329 -6.90 -15.55 22.78
CA GLU A 329 -5.92 -15.01 23.72
C GLU A 329 -6.29 -13.58 24.20
N ARG A 330 -6.86 -12.76 23.31
CA ARG A 330 -7.19 -11.36 23.63
C ARG A 330 -8.52 -11.19 24.33
N ILE A 331 -9.46 -12.11 24.19
CA ILE A 331 -10.69 -12.07 24.98
C ILE A 331 -10.38 -12.27 26.46
N GLU A 332 -9.32 -13.01 26.82
CA GLU A 332 -8.92 -13.26 28.20
C GLU A 332 -8.26 -12.06 28.89
N LYS A 333 -7.83 -11.04 28.14
CA LYS A 333 -7.15 -9.85 28.67
C LYS A 333 -7.99 -9.07 29.70
N HIS A 334 -7.31 -8.47 30.69
CA HIS A 334 -7.95 -7.63 31.71
C HIS A 334 -8.31 -6.24 31.17
N GLU A 335 -7.57 -5.76 30.18
CA GLU A 335 -7.83 -4.48 29.53
C GLU A 335 -9.17 -4.53 28.79
N PHE A 336 -10.15 -3.78 29.30
CA PHE A 336 -11.51 -3.79 28.78
C PHE A 336 -11.59 -3.44 27.27
N PRO A 337 -10.91 -2.40 26.73
CA PRO A 337 -11.00 -2.09 25.30
C PRO A 337 -10.56 -3.25 24.40
N VAL A 338 -9.51 -3.97 24.80
CA VAL A 338 -8.95 -5.09 24.04
C VAL A 338 -9.90 -6.28 24.09
N SER A 339 -10.32 -6.68 25.29
CA SER A 339 -11.23 -7.82 25.47
C SER A 339 -12.63 -7.56 24.89
N GLN A 340 -13.13 -6.32 24.96
CA GLN A 340 -14.40 -5.92 24.32
C GLN A 340 -14.34 -6.06 22.81
N THR A 341 -13.25 -5.59 22.18
CA THR A 341 -13.10 -5.67 20.72
C THR A 341 -12.86 -7.10 20.26
N ALA A 342 -12.13 -7.91 21.04
CA ALA A 342 -11.98 -9.35 20.81
C ALA A 342 -13.32 -10.08 20.89
N ALA A 343 -14.15 -9.77 21.89
CA ALA A 343 -15.50 -10.33 22.01
C ALA A 343 -16.41 -9.94 20.83
N ALA A 344 -16.29 -8.70 20.33
CA ALA A 344 -17.00 -8.27 19.12
C ALA A 344 -16.59 -9.12 17.90
N ASN A 345 -15.28 -9.28 17.67
CA ASN A 345 -14.78 -10.13 16.59
C ASN A 345 -15.27 -11.57 16.71
N LEU A 346 -15.22 -12.14 17.92
CA LEU A 346 -15.67 -13.49 18.19
C LEU A 346 -17.17 -13.66 17.92
N ALA A 347 -17.99 -12.68 18.31
CA ALA A 347 -19.41 -12.67 18.03
C ALA A 347 -19.71 -12.67 16.52
N HIS A 348 -18.97 -11.88 15.74
CA HIS A 348 -19.09 -11.87 14.29
C HIS A 348 -18.61 -13.16 13.63
N ILE A 349 -17.49 -13.74 14.09
CA ILE A 349 -16.99 -15.03 13.59
C ILE A 349 -18.06 -16.12 13.77
N LEU A 350 -18.70 -16.17 14.95
CA LEU A 350 -19.76 -17.14 15.24
C LEU A 350 -20.98 -16.99 14.32
N ILE A 351 -21.38 -15.74 14.03
CA ILE A 351 -22.48 -15.47 13.09
C ILE A 351 -22.12 -15.92 11.69
N ILE A 352 -20.95 -15.51 11.19
CA ILE A 352 -20.55 -15.83 9.82
C ILE A 352 -20.42 -17.35 9.67
N GLU A 353 -19.91 -18.06 10.68
CA GLU A 353 -19.87 -19.53 10.68
C GLU A 353 -21.27 -20.15 10.58
N SER A 354 -22.25 -19.58 11.28
CA SER A 354 -23.64 -20.08 11.21
C SER A 354 -24.34 -19.79 9.88
N GLU A 355 -23.93 -18.74 9.16
CA GLU A 355 -24.50 -18.33 7.87
C GLU A 355 -23.79 -18.98 6.67
N CYS A 356 -22.59 -19.54 6.85
CA CYS A 356 -21.81 -20.16 5.80
C CYS A 356 -22.39 -21.52 5.37
N SER A 357 -22.54 -21.72 4.05
CA SER A 357 -23.02 -22.99 3.47
C SER A 357 -22.08 -24.18 3.74
N SER A 358 -20.81 -23.91 4.00
CA SER A 358 -19.78 -24.90 4.36
C SER A 358 -19.22 -24.55 5.74
N THR A 359 -19.26 -25.50 6.68
CA THR A 359 -18.66 -25.33 8.00
C THR A 359 -17.14 -25.17 7.88
N ILE A 360 -16.60 -24.05 8.37
CA ILE A 360 -15.16 -23.78 8.40
C ILE A 360 -14.54 -24.38 9.68
N TYR A 361 -15.32 -24.40 10.76
CA TYR A 361 -14.89 -24.90 12.06
C TYR A 361 -15.57 -26.23 12.40
N SER A 362 -14.88 -27.04 13.22
CA SER A 362 -15.51 -28.23 13.78
C SER A 362 -16.60 -27.82 14.80
N LYS A 363 -17.55 -28.71 15.08
CA LYS A 363 -18.57 -28.45 16.11
C LYS A 363 -17.95 -28.18 17.48
N GLU A 364 -16.82 -28.82 17.78
CA GLU A 364 -16.09 -28.61 19.04
C GLU A 364 -15.42 -27.24 19.07
N ASP A 365 -14.79 -26.82 17.97
CA ASP A 365 -14.21 -25.48 17.85
C ASP A 365 -15.29 -24.40 18.07
N VAL A 366 -16.45 -24.55 17.44
CA VAL A 366 -17.58 -23.61 17.61
C VAL A 366 -18.02 -23.55 19.07
N LYS A 367 -18.06 -24.68 19.77
CA LYS A 367 -18.42 -24.74 21.19
C LYS A 367 -17.40 -24.01 22.05
N ILE A 368 -16.10 -24.16 21.77
CA ILE A 368 -15.02 -23.44 22.46
C ILE A 368 -15.18 -21.93 22.26
N LEU A 369 -15.41 -21.49 21.03
CA LEU A 369 -15.62 -20.06 20.70
C LEU A 369 -16.85 -19.49 21.41
N GLN A 370 -17.98 -20.22 21.44
CA GLN A 370 -19.18 -19.79 22.16
C GLN A 370 -18.95 -19.70 23.67
N THR A 371 -18.25 -20.69 24.24
CA THR A 371 -17.95 -20.75 25.68
C THR A 371 -17.06 -19.58 26.09
N ALA A 372 -15.99 -19.32 25.34
CA ALA A 372 -15.08 -18.20 25.60
C ALA A 372 -15.79 -16.84 25.57
N LEU A 373 -16.69 -16.62 24.60
CA LEU A 373 -17.49 -15.40 24.54
C LEU A 373 -18.44 -15.28 25.74
N LEU A 374 -19.15 -16.37 26.04
CA LEU A 374 -20.15 -16.40 27.11
C LEU A 374 -19.52 -16.17 28.48
N ASP A 375 -18.41 -16.86 28.77
CA ASP A 375 -17.68 -16.74 30.02
C ASP A 375 -17.15 -15.32 30.22
N LYS A 376 -16.62 -14.69 29.16
CA LYS A 376 -16.14 -13.31 29.27
C LYS A 376 -17.26 -12.33 29.56
N VAL A 377 -18.39 -12.44 28.87
CA VAL A 377 -19.55 -11.56 29.12
C VAL A 377 -20.11 -11.76 30.52
N ASN A 378 -20.13 -13.00 31.01
CA ASN A 378 -20.52 -13.30 32.40
C ASN A 378 -19.55 -12.67 33.40
N MET A 379 -18.24 -12.69 33.11
CA MET A 379 -17.21 -12.11 33.96
C MET A 379 -17.33 -10.59 34.10
N TRP A 380 -17.68 -9.87 33.03
CA TRP A 380 -17.95 -8.42 33.10
C TRP A 380 -19.17 -8.07 33.95
N GLY A 381 -20.12 -9.01 34.09
CA GLY A 381 -21.30 -8.85 34.93
C GLY A 381 -22.10 -7.59 34.62
N ASP A 382 -22.51 -6.89 35.67
CA ASP A 382 -23.34 -5.68 35.58
C ASP A 382 -22.53 -4.37 35.61
N GLU A 383 -21.19 -4.45 35.59
CA GLU A 383 -20.29 -3.30 35.63
C GLU A 383 -20.49 -2.36 34.42
N ILE A 384 -20.34 -1.06 34.66
CA ILE A 384 -20.39 -0.04 33.61
C ILE A 384 -18.97 0.25 33.17
N TYR A 385 -18.70 -0.03 31.89
CA TYR A 385 -17.40 0.25 31.29
C TYR A 385 -17.51 1.42 30.32
N PRO A 386 -16.48 2.28 30.21
CA PRO A 386 -16.51 3.40 29.27
C PRO A 386 -16.79 2.93 27.84
N SER A 387 -17.63 3.65 27.11
CA SER A 387 -17.88 3.35 25.69
C SER A 387 -16.71 3.85 24.83
N PHE A 388 -15.94 2.92 24.27
CA PHE A 388 -14.84 3.26 23.33
C PHE A 388 -15.31 3.37 21.86
N HIS A 389 -16.52 2.90 21.58
CA HIS A 389 -17.11 2.88 20.25
C HIS A 389 -18.24 3.90 20.13
N ILE A 390 -18.24 4.67 19.04
CA ILE A 390 -19.30 5.62 18.71
C ILE A 390 -20.22 4.95 17.68
N TYR A 391 -21.45 4.65 18.09
CA TYR A 391 -22.46 4.11 17.18
C TYR A 391 -23.25 5.23 16.51
N SER A 392 -23.40 5.15 15.19
CA SER A 392 -24.28 5.98 14.35
C SER A 392 -25.58 5.27 13.96
N SER A 393 -25.61 3.94 14.11
CA SER A 393 -26.78 3.08 13.97
C SER A 393 -26.60 1.79 14.79
N PHE A 394 -27.70 1.18 15.23
CA PHE A 394 -27.78 -0.12 15.88
C PHE A 394 -28.17 -1.27 14.94
N ASN A 395 -28.38 -1.04 13.63
CA ASN A 395 -28.78 -2.10 12.70
C ASN A 395 -27.84 -3.33 12.74
N GLY A 396 -26.52 -3.09 12.82
CA GLY A 396 -25.54 -4.17 12.97
C GLY A 396 -25.69 -4.92 14.29
N LEU A 397 -26.00 -4.22 15.39
CA LEU A 397 -26.20 -4.83 16.71
C LEU A 397 -27.52 -5.60 16.78
N ILE A 398 -28.58 -5.09 16.13
CA ILE A 398 -29.89 -5.74 16.02
C ILE A 398 -29.76 -7.11 15.32
N HIS A 399 -28.95 -7.20 14.26
CA HIS A 399 -28.67 -8.50 13.60
C HIS A 399 -28.12 -9.53 14.59
N LEU A 400 -27.21 -9.11 15.47
CA LEU A 400 -26.60 -9.97 16.49
C LEU A 400 -27.57 -10.33 17.61
N ILE A 401 -28.44 -9.39 18.01
CA ILE A 401 -29.51 -9.63 18.99
C ILE A 401 -30.50 -10.68 18.47
N LYS A 402 -30.81 -10.68 17.16
CA LYS A 402 -31.70 -11.65 16.52
C LYS A 402 -31.06 -13.03 16.28
N SER A 403 -29.78 -13.19 16.60
CA SER A 403 -29.08 -14.46 16.41
C SER A 403 -29.69 -15.61 17.22
N ASN A 404 -29.60 -16.83 16.68
CA ASN A 404 -29.91 -18.06 17.42
C ASN A 404 -28.76 -18.51 18.34
N ILE A 405 -27.59 -17.86 18.27
CA ILE A 405 -26.43 -18.20 19.09
C ILE A 405 -26.51 -17.42 20.41
N ILE A 406 -26.76 -18.14 21.51
CA ILE A 406 -26.98 -17.54 22.86
C ILE A 406 -25.80 -16.64 23.27
N ALA A 407 -24.56 -17.08 23.08
CA ALA A 407 -23.37 -16.31 23.42
C ALA A 407 -23.32 -14.95 22.68
N VAL A 408 -23.67 -14.96 21.38
CA VAL A 408 -23.71 -13.74 20.54
C VAL A 408 -24.83 -12.81 20.98
N LYS A 409 -26.04 -13.35 21.15
CA LYS A 409 -27.20 -12.61 21.62
C LYS A 409 -26.93 -11.93 22.96
N LYS A 410 -26.36 -12.68 23.91
CA LYS A 410 -26.00 -12.16 25.25
C LYS A 410 -24.98 -11.03 25.17
N TRP A 411 -23.91 -11.21 24.38
CA TRP A 411 -22.91 -10.17 24.16
C TRP A 411 -23.53 -8.89 23.54
N ALA A 412 -24.42 -9.04 22.57
CA ALA A 412 -25.04 -7.92 21.88
C ALA A 412 -25.97 -7.12 22.80
N LEU A 413 -26.80 -7.82 23.58
CA LEU A 413 -27.66 -7.21 24.61
C LEU A 413 -26.84 -6.53 25.71
N TRP A 414 -25.79 -7.18 26.21
CA TRP A 414 -24.88 -6.57 27.18
C TRP A 414 -24.24 -5.29 26.64
N THR A 415 -23.77 -5.32 25.39
CA THR A 415 -23.18 -4.16 24.72
C THR A 415 -24.19 -3.01 24.59
N LEU A 416 -25.43 -3.31 24.18
CA LEU A 416 -26.51 -2.32 24.10
C LEU A 416 -26.80 -1.68 25.47
N ARG A 417 -26.95 -2.49 26.51
CA ARG A 417 -27.14 -2.02 27.90
C ARG A 417 -26.02 -1.07 28.32
N ASN A 418 -24.77 -1.47 28.11
CA ASN A 418 -23.62 -0.66 28.52
C ASN A 418 -23.54 0.68 27.75
N LEU A 419 -23.84 0.68 26.44
CA LEU A 419 -23.91 1.93 25.66
C LEU A 419 -24.99 2.87 26.21
N LEU A 420 -26.18 2.35 26.51
CA LEU A 420 -27.28 3.13 27.07
C LEU A 420 -26.95 3.70 28.45
N LEU A 421 -26.22 2.96 29.29
CA LEU A 421 -25.79 3.43 30.61
C LEU A 421 -24.73 4.55 30.50
N ASN A 422 -23.82 4.48 29.51
CA ASN A 422 -22.80 5.50 29.31
C ASN A 422 -23.34 6.82 28.73
N ASN A 423 -24.26 6.76 27.76
CA ASN A 423 -24.84 7.96 27.15
C ASN A 423 -26.30 7.74 26.77
N ARG A 424 -27.13 7.73 27.81
CA ARG A 424 -28.57 7.48 27.70
C ARG A 424 -29.26 8.38 26.69
N ARG A 425 -29.01 9.69 26.72
CA ARG A 425 -29.72 10.65 25.85
C ARG A 425 -29.46 10.38 24.38
N LYS A 426 -28.20 10.18 23.99
CA LYS A 426 -27.83 9.89 22.60
C LYS A 426 -28.35 8.52 22.17
N TYR A 427 -28.03 7.48 22.93
CA TYR A 427 -28.26 6.11 22.50
C TYR A 427 -29.71 5.65 22.68
N SER A 428 -30.50 6.23 23.59
CA SER A 428 -31.94 5.91 23.66
C SER A 428 -32.66 6.43 22.42
N THR A 429 -32.35 7.66 21.98
CA THR A 429 -32.90 8.22 20.74
C THR A 429 -32.53 7.35 19.53
N LEU A 430 -31.28 6.88 19.49
CA LEU A 430 -30.78 6.01 18.44
C LEU A 430 -31.46 4.64 18.45
N ALA A 431 -31.62 4.03 19.62
CA ALA A 431 -32.25 2.73 19.81
C ALA A 431 -33.73 2.75 19.39
N ILE A 432 -34.47 3.79 19.77
CA ILE A 432 -35.86 3.97 19.37
C ILE A 432 -35.95 4.15 17.85
N ARG A 433 -35.10 5.01 17.27
CA ARG A 433 -35.09 5.27 15.82
C ARG A 433 -34.81 4.01 15.00
N ASP A 434 -33.89 3.17 15.46
CA ASP A 434 -33.45 1.98 14.73
C ASP A 434 -34.32 0.73 15.04
N GLY A 435 -35.42 0.89 15.78
CA GLY A 435 -36.38 -0.19 16.02
C GLY A 435 -35.91 -1.27 17.00
N VAL A 436 -35.11 -0.88 18.01
CA VAL A 436 -34.62 -1.82 19.02
C VAL A 436 -35.73 -2.32 19.93
N LEU A 437 -36.76 -1.51 20.20
CA LEU A 437 -37.84 -1.87 21.13
C LEU A 437 -38.62 -3.10 20.64
N GLU A 438 -38.97 -3.12 19.36
CA GLU A 438 -39.70 -4.20 18.71
C GLU A 438 -38.93 -5.53 18.83
N VAL A 439 -37.60 -5.47 18.70
CA VAL A 439 -36.72 -6.64 18.81
C VAL A 439 -36.63 -7.15 20.25
N LEU A 440 -36.64 -6.25 21.24
CA LEU A 440 -36.62 -6.63 22.65
C LEU A 440 -37.95 -7.25 23.09
N ASP A 441 -39.07 -6.73 22.58
CA ASP A 441 -40.41 -7.29 22.84
C ASP A 441 -40.53 -8.72 22.30
N GLU A 442 -40.00 -8.99 21.09
CA GLU A 442 -39.92 -10.35 20.51
C GLU A 442 -39.15 -11.32 21.43
N ILE A 443 -38.10 -10.87 22.11
CA ILE A 443 -37.28 -11.71 22.99
C ILE A 443 -38.02 -12.06 24.29
N ILE A 444 -38.75 -11.11 24.90
CA ILE A 444 -39.47 -11.34 26.16
C ILE A 444 -40.59 -12.39 26.01
N VAL A 445 -41.19 -12.47 24.82
CA VAL A 445 -42.26 -13.44 24.53
C VAL A 445 -41.77 -14.89 24.62
N HIS A 446 -40.46 -15.12 24.56
CA HIS A 446 -39.82 -16.42 24.74
C HIS A 446 -39.13 -16.52 26.10
N PRO A 447 -39.61 -17.34 27.06
CA PRO A 447 -38.95 -17.53 28.35
C PRO A 447 -37.54 -18.10 28.15
N ASP A 448 -36.51 -17.42 28.66
CA ASP A 448 -35.11 -17.73 28.33
C ASP A 448 -34.33 -18.39 29.47
N GLU A 449 -33.51 -19.37 29.09
CA GLU A 449 -32.36 -19.85 29.82
C GLU A 449 -31.26 -18.74 29.84
N HIS A 450 -30.31 -18.77 30.77
CA HIS A 450 -29.12 -17.89 30.78
C HIS A 450 -29.27 -16.38 31.14
N ASN A 451 -30.32 -15.97 31.86
CA ASN A 451 -30.51 -14.60 32.39
C ASN A 451 -30.71 -13.49 31.33
N LEU A 452 -31.10 -13.83 30.10
CA LEU A 452 -31.31 -12.84 29.04
C LEU A 452 -32.47 -11.89 29.34
N ASN A 453 -33.56 -12.41 29.89
CA ASN A 453 -34.72 -11.62 30.34
C ASN A 453 -34.35 -10.49 31.31
N ARG A 454 -33.36 -10.71 32.18
CA ARG A 454 -32.87 -9.68 33.11
C ARG A 454 -32.24 -8.52 32.36
N ILE A 455 -31.33 -8.80 31.41
CA ILE A 455 -30.64 -7.78 30.62
C ILE A 455 -31.64 -7.02 29.74
N VAL A 456 -32.60 -7.72 29.13
CA VAL A 456 -33.64 -7.09 28.31
C VAL A 456 -34.53 -6.17 29.15
N THR A 457 -34.96 -6.62 30.33
CA THR A 457 -35.76 -5.81 31.27
C THR A 457 -35.01 -4.54 31.70
N ASP A 458 -33.70 -4.66 31.99
CA ASP A 458 -32.85 -3.52 32.29
C ASP A 458 -32.83 -2.50 31.14
N ILE A 459 -32.64 -2.98 29.90
CA ILE A 459 -32.61 -2.12 28.72
C ILE A 459 -33.94 -1.41 28.52
N LEU A 460 -35.06 -2.13 28.61
CA LEU A 460 -36.39 -1.54 28.49
C LEU A 460 -36.64 -0.49 29.58
N ASN A 461 -36.23 -0.76 30.82
CA ASN A 461 -36.34 0.22 31.90
C ASN A 461 -35.55 1.51 31.61
N ILE A 462 -34.39 1.41 30.94
CA ILE A 462 -33.60 2.57 30.54
C ILE A 462 -34.30 3.35 29.40
N LEU A 463 -34.88 2.65 28.43
CA LEU A 463 -35.52 3.24 27.24
C LEU A 463 -36.92 3.81 27.53
N VAL A 464 -37.72 3.16 28.37
CA VAL A 464 -39.12 3.52 28.66
C VAL A 464 -39.24 4.64 29.69
N LYS A 465 -38.33 4.71 30.67
CA LYS A 465 -38.26 5.89 31.54
C LYS A 465 -37.87 7.07 30.64
N LYS A 466 -38.74 8.08 30.49
CA LYS A 466 -38.38 9.29 29.73
C LYS A 466 -37.08 9.90 30.31
N PRO A 467 -36.14 10.37 29.46
CA PRO A 467 -34.91 11.00 29.91
C PRO A 467 -35.15 12.26 30.72
#